data_AF-A0A531ANW6-F1
#
_entry.id   AF-A0A531ANW6-F1
#
_cell.length_a   1.000
_cell.length_b   1.000
_cell.length_c   1.000
_cell.angle_alpha   90.00
_cell.angle_beta   90.00
_cell.angle_gamma   90.00
#
_symmetry.space_group_name_H-M   'P 1'
#
loop_
_entity.id
_entity.type
_entity.pdbx_description
1 polymer ?
#
loop_
_entity_poly.entity_id
_entity_poly.type
_entity_poly.pdbx_seq_one_letter_code
_entity_poly.pdbx_strand_id
1 'polypeptide(L)' 'HYAAADTPKGEIVICVGPSEATADEPADIDRLLRSLAAEMPASKAAAEAAKMTGGQKQALYRRLLELKDSGKDGDG' A
#
# COMPACT_ATOMS: atom_id res chain seq x y z
N HIS A 1 -46.15 -22.78 7.85
CA HIS A 1 -46.18 -21.37 7.39
C HIS A 1 -44.76 -20.83 7.39
N TYR A 2 -44.15 -20.68 6.21
CA TYR A 2 -42.89 -19.96 6.01
C TYR A 2 -43.22 -18.51 5.66
N ALA A 3 -42.81 -17.55 6.49
CA ALA A 3 -42.84 -16.14 6.16
C ALA A 3 -41.86 -15.38 7.06
N ALA A 4 -40.79 -14.89 6.44
CA ALA A 4 -40.02 -13.67 6.77
C ALA A 4 -38.53 -13.93 6.48
N ALA A 5 -38.15 -13.73 5.22
CA ALA A 5 -36.78 -13.40 4.89
C ALA A 5 -36.51 -11.98 5.40
N ASP A 6 -35.62 -11.85 6.38
CA ASP A 6 -34.95 -10.58 6.63
C ASP A 6 -33.44 -10.88 6.76
N THR A 7 -32.74 -10.53 5.69
CA THR A 7 -31.29 -10.53 5.48
C THR A 7 -30.50 -10.19 6.75
N PRO A 8 -29.52 -11.01 7.19
CA PRO A 8 -28.64 -10.59 8.25
C PRO A 8 -27.85 -9.37 7.76
N LYS A 9 -28.04 -8.22 8.41
CA LYS A 9 -27.27 -7.01 8.16
C LYS A 9 -25.81 -7.34 8.46
N GLY A 10 -25.06 -7.56 7.39
CA GLY A 10 -23.63 -7.80 7.42
C GLY A 10 -22.93 -6.59 7.98
N GLU A 11 -22.48 -6.69 9.22
CA GLU A 11 -21.33 -5.93 9.64
C GLU A 11 -20.10 -6.67 9.11
N ILE A 12 -19.65 -6.28 7.91
CA ILE A 12 -18.35 -6.73 7.41
C ILE A 12 -17.32 -5.81 8.06
N VAL A 13 -16.75 -6.27 9.17
CA VAL A 13 -15.60 -5.62 9.78
C VAL A 13 -14.38 -5.96 8.92
N ILE A 14 -13.99 -5.06 8.02
CA ILE A 14 -12.65 -5.12 7.40
C ILE A 14 -11.68 -4.50 8.40
N CYS A 15 -11.15 -5.33 9.29
CA CYS A 15 -9.97 -4.98 10.07
C CYS A 15 -8.77 -4.88 9.13
N VAL A 16 -8.47 -3.68 8.63
CA VAL A 16 -7.12 -3.35 8.15
C VAL A 16 -6.21 -3.20 9.37
N GLY A 17 -5.76 -4.33 9.91
CA GLY A 17 -4.64 -4.34 10.85
C GLY A 17 -3.36 -3.85 10.15
N PRO A 18 -2.40 -3.23 10.87
CA PRO A 18 -1.08 -2.98 10.31
C PRO A 18 -0.53 -4.33 9.84
N SER A 19 -0.23 -4.42 8.54
CA SER A 19 0.14 -5.68 7.88
C SER A 19 1.17 -6.40 8.74
N GLU A 20 0.86 -7.65 9.09
CA GLU A 20 1.81 -8.55 9.74
C GLU A 20 3.12 -8.49 8.96
N ALA A 21 4.25 -8.48 9.67
CA ALA A 21 5.58 -8.45 9.09
C ALA A 21 5.88 -9.76 8.33
N THR A 22 5.15 -10.01 7.25
CA THR A 22 5.46 -10.97 6.22
C THR A 22 6.56 -10.37 5.38
N ALA A 23 7.69 -11.09 5.32
CA ALA A 23 8.90 -10.77 4.56
C ALA A 23 8.65 -9.79 3.40
N ASP A 24 9.25 -8.59 3.46
CA ASP A 24 9.10 -7.46 2.53
C ASP A 24 8.83 -7.92 1.08
N GLU A 25 7.58 -8.21 0.76
CA GLU A 25 7.21 -8.58 -0.59
C GLU A 25 7.27 -7.31 -1.44
N PRO A 26 7.64 -7.41 -2.74
CA PRO A 26 7.74 -6.24 -3.59
C PRO A 26 6.44 -5.41 -3.63
N ALA A 27 5.28 -6.05 -3.44
CA ALA A 27 3.99 -5.38 -3.33
C ALA A 27 3.85 -4.50 -2.07
N ASP A 28 4.40 -4.93 -0.93
CA ASP A 28 4.37 -4.16 0.32
C ASP A 28 5.31 -2.95 0.27
N ILE A 29 6.50 -3.13 -0.32
CA ILE A 29 7.43 -2.03 -0.58
C ILE A 29 6.77 -0.99 -1.48
N ASP A 30 6.07 -1.40 -2.55
CA ASP A 30 5.42 -0.48 -3.48
C ASP A 30 4.27 0.29 -2.82
N ARG A 31 3.54 -0.35 -1.90
CA ARG A 31 2.49 0.32 -1.11
C ARG A 31 3.09 1.32 -0.12
N LEU A 32 4.15 0.94 0.59
CA LEU A 32 4.89 1.81 1.50
C LEU A 32 5.44 3.03 0.77
N LEU A 33 6.09 2.83 -0.38
CA LEU A 33 6.65 3.89 -1.20
C LEU A 33 5.57 4.88 -1.65
N ARG A 34 4.42 4.40 -2.15
CA ARG A 34 3.29 5.26 -2.54
C ARG A 34 2.73 6.06 -1.37
N SER A 35 2.56 5.43 -0.21
CA SER A 35 2.07 6.09 1.00
C SER A 35 3.01 7.21 1.43
N LEU A 36 4.30 6.93 1.54
CA LEU A 36 5.30 7.93 1.91
C LEU A 36 5.39 9.06 0.88
N ALA A 37 5.32 8.74 -0.42
CA ALA A 37 5.39 9.73 -1.48
C ALA A 37 4.16 10.66 -1.56
N ALA A 38 3.05 10.29 -0.91
CA ALA A 38 1.89 11.16 -0.75
C ALA A 38 2.13 12.24 0.32
N GLU A 39 2.95 11.94 1.34
CA GLU A 39 3.23 12.85 2.46
C GLU A 39 4.52 13.66 2.28
N MET A 40 5.50 13.12 1.55
CA MET A 40 6.82 13.74 1.38
C MET A 40 7.39 13.57 -0.04
N PRO A 41 8.39 14.38 -0.43
CA PRO A 41 9.05 14.26 -1.74
C PRO A 41 9.64 12.87 -1.96
N ALA A 42 9.64 12.40 -3.22
CA ALA A 42 10.07 11.06 -3.59
C ALA A 42 11.46 10.66 -3.05
N SER A 43 12.40 11.60 -3.02
CA SER A 43 13.75 11.37 -2.48
C SER A 43 13.76 11.11 -0.97
N LYS A 44 12.85 11.75 -0.21
CA LYS A 44 12.66 11.50 1.23
C LYS A 44 11.89 10.20 1.46
N ALA A 45 10.83 9.97 0.69
CA ALA A 45 10.04 8.74 0.77
C ALA A 45 10.90 7.49 0.56
N ALA A 46 11.76 7.49 -0.47
CA ALA A 46 12.68 6.39 -0.72
C ALA A 46 13.75 6.23 0.37
N ALA A 47 14.20 7.33 0.99
CA ALA A 47 15.14 7.26 2.10
C ALA A 47 14.48 6.66 3.35
N GLU A 48 13.21 6.97 3.60
CA GLU A 48 12.48 6.45 4.74
C GLU A 48 12.12 4.97 4.55
N ALA A 49 11.64 4.59 3.36
CA ALA A 49 11.44 3.20 3.00
C ALA A 49 12.74 2.38 3.14
N ALA A 50 13.89 2.93 2.72
CA ALA A 50 15.19 2.26 2.88
C ALA A 50 15.54 1.96 4.35
N LYS A 51 15.20 2.87 5.27
CA LYS A 51 15.42 2.66 6.70
C LYS A 51 14.46 1.63 7.29
N MET A 52 13.23 1.60 6.80
CA MET A 52 12.19 0.70 7.30
C MET A 52 12.37 -0.73 6.81
N THR A 53 12.72 -0.91 5.53
CA THR A 53 12.84 -2.22 4.86
C THR A 53 14.28 -2.72 4.74
N GLY A 54 15.27 -1.89 5.06
CA GLY A 54 16.69 -2.19 4.84
C GLY A 54 17.12 -2.20 3.37
N GLY A 55 16.23 -1.83 2.44
CA GLY A 55 16.52 -1.76 1.02
C GLY A 55 17.44 -0.59 0.62
N GLN A 56 17.98 -0.64 -0.60
CA GLN A 56 18.80 0.46 -1.12
C GLN A 56 17.93 1.65 -1.54
N LYS A 57 18.18 2.83 -0.95
CA LYS A 57 17.49 4.09 -1.29
C LYS A 57 17.39 4.33 -2.79
N GLN A 58 18.48 4.11 -3.54
CA GLN A 58 18.49 4.37 -4.99
C GLN A 58 17.56 3.42 -5.75
N ALA A 59 17.53 2.14 -5.37
CA ALA A 59 16.62 1.16 -5.96
C ALA A 59 15.16 1.52 -5.65
N LEU A 60 14.88 1.87 -4.39
CA LEU A 60 13.54 2.28 -3.92
C LEU A 60 13.08 3.60 -4.56
N TYR A 61 13.99 4.55 -4.78
CA TYR A 61 13.68 5.80 -5.46
C TYR A 61 13.29 5.56 -6.92
N ARG A 62 14.05 4.71 -7.63
CA ARG A 62 13.72 4.36 -9.01
C ARG A 62 12.38 3.63 -9.09
N ARG A 63 12.16 2.66 -8.19
CA ARG A 63 10.89 1.95 -8.07
C ARG A 63 9.71 2.90 -7.81
N LEU A 64 9.90 3.87 -6.93
CA LEU A 64 8.87 4.87 -6.64
C LEU A 64 8.54 5.76 -7.85
N LEU A 65 9.54 6.12 -8.66
CA LEU A 65 9.31 6.86 -9.90
C LEU A 65 8.51 6.02 -10.90
N GLU A 66 8.90 4.75 -11.08
CA GLU A 66 8.17 3.79 -11.92
C GLU A 66 6.71 3.64 -11.46
N LEU A 67 6.45 3.53 -10.16
CA LEU A 67 5.09 3.46 -9.59
C LEU A 67 4.27 4.73 -9.81
N LYS A 68 4.91 5.90 -9.78
CA LYS A 68 4.24 7.19 -9.96
C LYS A 68 3.93 7.49 -11.42
N ASP A 69 4.74 6.94 -12.33
CA ASP A 69 4.53 6.98 -13.77
C ASP A 69 3.41 6.01 -14.15
N SER A 70 3.52 4.73 -13.75
CA SER A 70 2.50 3.71 -14.00
C SER A 70 1.15 3.95 -13.29
N GLY A 71 1.14 4.64 -12.15
CA GLY A 71 -0.09 5.03 -11.46
C GLY A 71 -0.85 6.19 -12.09
N LYS A 72 -0.29 6.89 -13.09
CA LYS A 72 -0.98 7.98 -13.81
C LYS A 72 -1.84 7.50 -14.98
N ASP A 73 -1.65 6.27 -15.45
CA ASP A 73 -2.34 5.75 -16.64
C ASP A 73 -3.56 4.86 -16.32
N GLY A 74 -3.92 4.71 -15.04
CA GLY A 74 -4.92 3.72 -14.57
C GLY A 74 -6.15 4.24 -13.84
N ASP A 75 -6.39 5.55 -13.80
CA ASP A 75 -7.64 6.15 -13.29
C ASP A 75 -8.37 6.83 -14.45
N GLY A 76 -9.19 6.05 -15.16
CA GLY A 76 -10.05 6.47 -16.26
C GLY A 76 -11.36 5.70 -16.22
#